data_AF-A0A2U1MZI7-F1
#
_entry.id   AF-A0A2U1MZI7-F1
#
_cell.length_a   1.000
_cell.length_b   1.000
_cell.length_c   1.000
_cell.angle_alpha   90.00
_cell.angle_beta   90.00
_cell.angle_gamma   90.00
#
_symmetry.space_group_name_H-M   'P 1'
#
loop_
_entity.id
_entity.type
_entity.pdbx_description
1 polymer ?
#
loop_
_entity_poly.entity_id
_entity_poly.type
_entity_poly.pdbx_seq_one_letter_code
_entity_poly.pdbx_strand_id
1 'polypeptide(L)'
;MVASMNPQLYDVAKTLIELGADVNSVTVGFYPGTPLHFAAKRGLEQMVKLLLLNGATALVMNANGQTALDLARVKGYSNVVHAIENHICLFSGWLQELYGPGLLLSRNVWLVILPCGSRRFTKPNSLELAIYYGAQDARPYTSIPLCKTNMDEPTFNQLVPVVIINSPNKPFANLQKTFVT
;
A
#
# COMPACT_ATOMS: atom_id res chain seq x y z
N MET A 1 -6.95 2.89 -22.06
CA MET A 1 -6.28 1.63 -21.61
C MET A 1 -5.01 1.29 -22.37
N VAL A 2 -5.03 1.15 -23.70
CA VAL A 2 -3.82 0.80 -24.49
C VAL A 2 -2.66 1.76 -24.21
N ALA A 3 -2.97 3.06 -24.14
CA ALA A 3 -1.99 4.09 -23.77
C ALA A 3 -1.34 3.84 -22.39
N SER A 4 -2.11 3.35 -21.42
CA SER A 4 -1.64 3.03 -20.07
C SER A 4 -0.69 1.83 -20.00
N MET A 5 -0.51 1.11 -21.11
CA MET A 5 0.43 0.00 -21.22
C MET A 5 1.78 0.40 -21.84
N ASN A 6 1.90 1.60 -22.40
CA ASN A 6 3.09 2.02 -23.13
C ASN A 6 3.61 3.36 -22.57
N PRO A 7 4.88 3.43 -22.09
CA PRO A 7 5.44 4.67 -21.59
C PRO A 7 5.45 5.79 -22.64
N GLN A 8 5.60 5.47 -23.92
CA GLN A 8 5.66 6.45 -25.02
C GLN A 8 4.30 7.08 -25.34
N LEU A 9 3.21 6.50 -24.83
CA LEU A 9 1.85 7.01 -25.05
C LEU A 9 1.38 7.88 -23.88
N TYR A 10 2.30 8.48 -23.12
CA TYR A 10 1.97 9.38 -22.01
C TYR A 10 1.14 10.58 -22.47
N ASP A 11 1.59 11.31 -23.50
CA ASP A 11 0.88 12.49 -24.00
C ASP A 11 -0.48 12.12 -24.61
N VAL A 12 -0.55 10.94 -25.26
CA VAL A 12 -1.80 10.39 -25.77
C VAL A 12 -2.76 10.07 -24.62
N ALA A 13 -2.27 9.41 -23.55
CA ALA A 13 -3.08 9.13 -22.38
C ALA A 13 -3.59 10.42 -21.72
N LYS A 14 -2.73 11.42 -21.57
CA LYS A 14 -3.08 12.74 -21.03
C LYS A 14 -4.18 13.40 -21.85
N THR A 15 -3.99 13.51 -23.16
CA THR A 15 -4.99 14.09 -24.08
C THR A 15 -6.32 13.35 -24.01
N LEU A 16 -6.30 12.01 -23.98
CA LEU A 16 -7.52 11.21 -23.88
C LEU A 16 -8.28 11.50 -22.58
N ILE A 17 -7.59 11.63 -21.46
CA ILE A 17 -8.21 11.97 -20.16
C ILE A 17 -8.78 13.38 -20.20
N GLU A 18 -8.07 14.36 -20.77
CA GLU A 18 -8.57 15.73 -20.97
C GLU A 18 -9.82 15.78 -21.84
N LEU A 19 -9.95 14.86 -22.81
CA LEU A 19 -11.15 14.69 -23.63
C LEU A 19 -12.29 13.90 -22.94
N GLY A 20 -12.14 13.55 -21.66
CA GLY A 20 -13.16 12.87 -20.87
C GLY A 20 -13.11 11.34 -20.93
N ALA A 21 -11.97 10.73 -21.31
CA ALA A 21 -11.83 9.28 -21.23
C ALA A 21 -11.94 8.78 -19.78
N ASP A 22 -12.71 7.70 -19.59
CA ASP A 22 -12.88 7.09 -18.28
C ASP A 22 -11.59 6.41 -17.77
N VAL A 23 -10.97 7.01 -16.76
CA VAL A 23 -9.77 6.51 -16.08
C VAL A 23 -10.00 5.22 -15.27
N ASN A 24 -11.25 4.91 -14.96
CA ASN A 24 -11.66 3.73 -14.20
C ASN A 24 -12.22 2.61 -15.10
N SER A 25 -12.17 2.80 -16.42
CA SER A 25 -12.64 1.81 -17.40
C SER A 25 -12.03 0.42 -17.15
N VAL A 26 -12.85 -0.62 -17.13
CA VAL A 26 -12.40 -2.01 -16.90
C VAL A 26 -12.41 -2.76 -18.21
N THR A 27 -11.31 -3.45 -18.53
CA THR A 27 -11.29 -4.32 -19.72
C THR A 27 -12.04 -5.61 -19.47
N VAL A 28 -12.75 -6.03 -20.50
CA VAL A 28 -13.43 -7.33 -20.55
C VAL A 28 -12.51 -8.27 -21.33
N GLY A 29 -12.06 -9.35 -20.70
CA GLY A 29 -11.14 -10.30 -21.33
C GLY A 29 -10.40 -11.18 -20.32
N PHE A 30 -9.33 -11.83 -20.78
CA PHE A 30 -8.58 -12.82 -19.97
C PHE A 30 -7.85 -12.20 -18.76
N TYR A 31 -7.55 -10.90 -18.81
CA TYR A 31 -6.95 -10.14 -17.70
C TYR A 31 -7.73 -8.85 -17.46
N PRO A 32 -8.93 -8.93 -16.86
CA PRO A 32 -9.73 -7.74 -16.58
C PRO A 32 -9.02 -6.88 -15.55
N GLY A 33 -9.06 -5.55 -15.73
CA GLY A 33 -8.38 -4.60 -14.87
C GLY A 33 -8.57 -3.16 -15.35
N THR A 34 -8.28 -2.20 -14.48
CA THR A 34 -8.33 -0.75 -14.80
C THR A 34 -7.01 -0.29 -15.45
N PRO A 35 -6.99 0.86 -16.15
CA PRO A 35 -5.77 1.53 -16.59
C PRO A 35 -4.65 1.54 -15.54
N LEU A 36 -5.01 1.77 -14.28
CA LEU A 36 -4.08 1.81 -13.16
C LEU A 36 -3.43 0.45 -12.89
N HIS A 37 -4.17 -0.66 -13.01
CA HIS A 37 -3.59 -2.01 -12.89
C HIS A 37 -2.52 -2.28 -13.96
N PHE A 38 -2.78 -1.85 -15.19
CA PHE A 38 -1.84 -2.05 -16.30
C PHE A 38 -0.59 -1.19 -16.16
N ALA A 39 -0.76 0.08 -15.81
CA ALA A 39 0.36 0.99 -15.55
C ALA A 39 1.22 0.49 -14.39
N ALA A 40 0.59 0.03 -13.30
CA ALA A 40 1.29 -0.51 -12.14
C ALA A 40 2.01 -1.83 -12.44
N LYS A 41 1.37 -2.77 -13.15
CA LYS A 41 1.97 -4.04 -13.59
C LYS A 41 3.19 -3.85 -14.49
N ARG A 42 3.31 -2.70 -15.15
CA ARG A 42 4.43 -2.36 -16.06
C ARG A 42 5.45 -1.39 -15.46
N GLY A 43 5.26 -0.93 -14.23
CA GLY A 43 6.22 -0.02 -13.59
C GLY A 43 6.17 1.43 -14.11
N LEU A 44 5.07 1.83 -14.74
CA LEU A 44 4.95 3.13 -15.41
C LEU A 44 4.57 4.24 -14.42
N GLU A 45 5.52 4.68 -13.59
CA GLU A 45 5.31 5.66 -12.52
C GLU A 45 4.60 6.94 -12.99
N GLN A 46 5.05 7.56 -14.07
CA GLN A 46 4.45 8.80 -14.58
C GLN A 46 2.99 8.59 -15.02
N MET A 47 2.71 7.43 -15.63
CA MET A 47 1.35 7.05 -16.03
C MET A 47 0.47 6.78 -14.81
N VAL A 48 1.01 6.13 -13.78
CA VAL A 48 0.33 5.89 -12.50
C VAL A 48 -0.04 7.22 -11.84
N LYS A 49 0.91 8.16 -11.74
CA LYS A 49 0.66 9.51 -11.20
C LYS A 49 -0.42 10.25 -12.00
N LEU A 50 -0.34 10.24 -13.33
CA LEU A 50 -1.35 10.84 -14.22
C LEU A 50 -2.75 10.29 -13.93
N LEU A 51 -2.88 8.96 -13.86
CA LEU A 51 -4.18 8.31 -13.63
C LEU A 51 -4.73 8.63 -12.24
N LEU A 52 -3.90 8.57 -11.20
CA LEU A 52 -4.30 8.88 -9.82
C LEU A 52 -4.76 10.34 -9.68
N LEU A 53 -4.00 11.29 -10.23
CA LEU A 53 -4.35 12.71 -10.24
C LEU A 53 -5.69 13.01 -10.93
N ASN A 54 -6.11 12.17 -11.87
CA ASN A 54 -7.37 12.30 -12.59
C ASN A 54 -8.50 11.40 -12.03
N GLY A 55 -8.37 10.93 -10.79
CA GLY A 55 -9.44 10.21 -10.09
C GLY A 55 -9.50 8.71 -10.35
N ALA A 56 -8.38 8.08 -10.77
CA ALA A 56 -8.31 6.63 -10.84
C ALA A 56 -8.42 6.01 -9.43
N THR A 57 -9.29 5.02 -9.30
CA THR A 57 -9.56 4.36 -8.02
C THR A 57 -8.48 3.32 -7.73
N ALA A 58 -7.60 3.62 -6.77
CA ALA A 58 -6.46 2.77 -6.41
C ALA A 58 -6.82 1.45 -5.70
N LEU A 59 -7.99 1.41 -5.05
CA LEU A 59 -8.45 0.27 -4.25
C LEU A 59 -9.28 -0.76 -5.04
N VAL A 60 -9.54 -0.51 -6.33
CA VAL A 60 -10.25 -1.47 -7.18
C VAL A 60 -9.42 -2.73 -7.33
N MET A 61 -10.09 -3.88 -7.29
CA MET A 61 -9.48 -5.18 -7.47
C MET A 61 -9.78 -5.70 -8.87
N ASN A 62 -8.78 -6.32 -9.49
CA ASN A 62 -8.98 -7.09 -10.71
C ASN A 62 -9.66 -8.45 -10.43
N ALA A 63 -9.95 -9.25 -11.46
CA ALA A 63 -10.57 -10.58 -11.28
C ALA A 63 -9.70 -11.57 -10.48
N ASN A 64 -8.41 -11.30 -10.32
CA ASN A 64 -7.53 -12.11 -9.48
C ASN A 64 -7.55 -11.66 -8.01
N GLY A 65 -8.40 -10.69 -7.65
CA GLY A 65 -8.43 -10.11 -6.31
C GLY A 65 -7.16 -9.34 -5.97
N GLN A 66 -6.50 -8.73 -6.94
CA GLN A 66 -5.31 -7.90 -6.72
C GLN A 66 -5.63 -6.44 -7.03
N THR A 67 -5.17 -5.54 -6.18
CA THR A 67 -5.17 -4.10 -6.46
C THR A 67 -4.01 -3.71 -7.36
N ALA A 68 -4.00 -2.47 -7.89
CA ALA A 68 -2.85 -1.94 -8.59
C ALA A 68 -1.58 -1.90 -7.69
N LEU A 69 -1.74 -1.61 -6.40
CA LEU A 69 -0.66 -1.64 -5.41
C LEU A 69 -0.09 -3.06 -5.24
N ASP A 70 -0.95 -4.07 -5.13
CA ASP A 70 -0.53 -5.47 -5.04
C ASP A 70 0.34 -5.88 -6.23
N LEU A 71 -0.06 -5.48 -7.44
CA LEU A 71 0.71 -5.76 -8.65
C LEU A 71 2.08 -5.08 -8.63
N ALA A 72 2.16 -3.83 -8.18
CA ALA A 72 3.41 -3.09 -8.06
C ALA A 72 4.35 -3.71 -7.01
N ARG A 73 3.82 -4.09 -5.84
CA ARG A 73 4.57 -4.79 -4.77
C ARG A 73 5.10 -6.13 -5.26
N VAL A 74 4.25 -6.94 -5.92
CA VAL A 74 4.66 -8.25 -6.48
C VAL A 74 5.70 -8.08 -7.59
N LYS A 75 5.64 -7.03 -8.39
CA LYS A 75 6.64 -6.77 -9.43
C LYS A 75 7.92 -6.10 -8.94
N GLY A 76 7.91 -5.53 -7.74
CA GLY A 76 9.08 -4.88 -7.15
C GLY A 76 9.29 -3.45 -7.66
N TYR A 77 8.24 -2.78 -8.15
CA TYR A 77 8.35 -1.40 -8.65
C TYR A 77 8.20 -0.40 -7.50
N SER A 78 9.28 -0.16 -6.74
CA SER A 78 9.27 0.70 -5.55
C SER A 78 8.69 2.09 -5.83
N ASN A 79 9.08 2.71 -6.93
CA ASN A 79 8.61 4.03 -7.33
C ASN A 79 7.09 4.08 -7.59
N VAL A 80 6.53 3.03 -8.18
CA VAL A 80 5.07 2.88 -8.35
C VAL A 80 4.38 2.64 -7.02
N VAL A 81 4.95 1.77 -6.17
CA VAL A 81 4.42 1.52 -4.81
C VAL A 81 4.32 2.82 -4.06
N HIS A 82 5.38 3.64 -4.06
CA HIS A 82 5.41 4.95 -3.44
C HIS A 82 4.39 5.91 -4.02
N ALA A 83 4.26 5.96 -5.36
CA ALA A 83 3.30 6.83 -6.01
C ALA A 83 1.85 6.49 -5.60
N ILE A 84 1.52 5.20 -5.49
CA ILE A 84 0.20 4.76 -5.07
C ILE A 84 0.01 4.98 -3.56
N GLU A 85 0.97 4.58 -2.73
CA GLU A 85 0.90 4.73 -1.28
C GLU A 85 0.79 6.19 -0.87
N ASN A 86 1.60 7.08 -1.42
CA ASN A 86 1.50 8.52 -1.14
C ASN A 86 0.15 9.13 -1.54
N HIS A 87 -0.56 8.52 -2.48
CA HIS A 87 -1.88 8.99 -2.91
C HIS A 87 -3.01 8.47 -2.01
N ILE A 88 -2.84 7.33 -1.33
CA ILE A 88 -3.90 6.71 -0.52
C ILE A 88 -3.57 6.60 0.96
N CYS A 89 -2.34 6.90 1.37
CA CYS A 89 -1.92 6.73 2.75
C CYS A 89 -2.72 7.65 3.67
N LEU A 90 -3.09 7.10 4.82
CA LEU A 90 -3.66 7.88 5.91
C LEU A 90 -2.54 8.46 6.79
N PHE A 91 -1.45 7.70 6.91
CA PHE A 91 -0.30 8.07 7.69
C PHE A 91 0.95 7.37 7.13
N SER A 92 2.07 8.07 7.10
CA SER A 92 3.38 7.47 6.87
C SER A 92 4.45 8.20 7.69
N GLY A 93 5.46 7.46 8.13
CA GLY A 93 6.50 8.02 8.98
C GLY A 93 7.62 7.03 9.32
N TRP A 94 8.75 7.58 9.75
CA TRP A 94 9.85 6.80 10.32
C TRP A 94 9.51 6.44 11.76
N LEU A 95 9.79 5.19 12.14
CA LEU A 95 9.69 4.72 13.51
C LEU A 95 10.94 3.93 13.87
N GLN A 96 11.30 3.98 15.15
CA GLN A 96 12.36 3.16 15.69
C GLN A 96 11.76 1.85 16.22
N GLU A 97 12.06 0.73 15.56
CA GLU A 97 11.67 -0.61 16.00
C GLU A 97 12.72 -1.13 16.99
N LEU A 98 12.28 -1.42 18.22
CA LEU A 98 13.12 -2.04 19.26
C LEU A 98 12.95 -3.56 19.24
N TYR A 99 14.05 -4.30 19.32
CA TYR A 99 14.04 -5.76 19.36
C TYR A 99 15.22 -6.34 20.16
N GLY A 100 15.17 -7.66 20.43
CA GLY A 100 16.22 -8.38 21.18
C GLY A 100 16.01 -8.40 22.70
N PRO A 101 16.83 -9.18 23.44
CA PRO A 101 16.73 -9.30 24.89
C PRO A 101 16.95 -7.93 25.55
N GLY A 102 15.97 -7.47 26.31
CA GLY A 102 16.01 -6.16 26.97
C GLY A 102 15.78 -4.96 26.05
N LEU A 103 15.29 -5.14 24.82
CA LEU A 103 15.03 -4.06 23.84
C LEU A 103 16.29 -3.22 23.52
N LEU A 104 17.47 -3.83 23.63
CA LEU A 104 18.76 -3.15 23.46
C LEU A 104 19.13 -2.88 21.99
N LEU A 105 18.49 -3.56 21.03
CA LEU A 105 18.74 -3.34 19.61
C LEU A 105 17.62 -2.49 19.02
N SER A 106 17.98 -1.53 18.17
CA SER A 106 17.03 -0.68 17.49
C SER A 106 17.35 -0.60 16.00
N ARG A 107 16.32 -0.43 15.18
CA ARG A 107 16.46 -0.09 13.76
C ARG A 107 15.36 0.87 13.33
N ASN A 108 15.68 1.75 12.40
CA ASN A 108 14.67 2.61 11.80
C ASN A 108 13.91 1.82 10.73
N VAL A 109 12.59 1.88 10.78
CA VAL A 109 11.69 1.29 9.81
C VAL A 109 10.74 2.35 9.27
N TRP A 110 10.34 2.19 8.01
CA TRP A 110 9.35 3.04 7.40
C TRP A 110 7.97 2.41 7.55
N LEU A 111 7.02 3.17 8.07
CA LEU A 111 5.67 2.72 8.34
C LEU A 111 4.68 3.44 7.44
N VAL A 112 3.71 2.71 6.90
CA VAL A 112 2.61 3.25 6.09
C VAL A 112 1.29 2.62 6.53
N ILE A 113 0.32 3.45 6.88
CA ILE A 113 -1.07 3.06 7.11
C ILE A 113 -1.87 3.39 5.86
N LEU A 114 -2.48 2.37 5.26
CA LEU A 114 -3.26 2.52 4.03
C LEU A 114 -4.61 1.79 4.14
N PRO A 115 -5.65 2.28 3.45
CA PRO A 115 -6.87 1.51 3.26
C PRO A 115 -6.59 0.28 2.39
N CYS A 116 -7.06 -0.88 2.81
CA CYS A 116 -6.90 -2.14 2.09
C CYS A 116 -8.19 -2.47 1.32
N GLY A 117 -8.06 -2.74 0.02
CA GLY A 117 -9.11 -3.34 -0.79
C GLY A 117 -9.33 -4.79 -0.35
N SER A 118 -10.36 -5.03 0.45
CA SER A 118 -10.66 -6.33 1.06
C SER A 118 -10.79 -7.46 0.03
N ARG A 119 -9.89 -8.46 0.10
CA ARG A 119 -9.97 -9.72 -0.68
C ARG A 119 -11.12 -10.64 -0.27
N ARG A 120 -11.71 -10.47 0.92
CA ARG A 120 -12.59 -11.52 1.49
C ARG A 120 -13.53 -11.14 2.63
N PHE A 121 -13.77 -9.87 2.92
CA PHE A 121 -14.60 -9.50 4.07
C PHE A 121 -15.57 -8.38 3.72
N THR A 122 -16.83 -8.68 4.02
CA THR A 122 -18.05 -7.86 3.99
C THR A 122 -18.03 -6.62 4.90
N LYS A 123 -16.84 -6.16 5.30
CA LYS A 123 -16.67 -5.01 6.19
C LYS A 123 -16.06 -3.83 5.43
N PRO A 124 -16.72 -2.66 5.39
CA PRO A 124 -16.10 -1.44 4.89
C PRO A 124 -15.01 -1.03 5.87
N ASN A 125 -13.87 -0.56 5.34
CA ASN A 125 -12.77 0.09 6.10
C ASN A 125 -11.73 -0.83 6.77
N SER A 126 -11.31 -1.91 6.11
CA SER A 126 -10.10 -2.62 6.55
C SER A 126 -8.85 -1.78 6.27
N LEU A 127 -8.21 -1.23 7.32
CA LEU A 127 -6.89 -0.62 7.20
C LEU A 127 -5.80 -1.69 7.24
N GLU A 128 -4.70 -1.44 6.55
CA GLU A 128 -3.49 -2.24 6.55
C GLU A 128 -2.31 -1.39 7.02
N LEU A 129 -1.56 -1.94 7.97
CA LEU A 129 -0.29 -1.41 8.43
C LEU A 129 0.83 -2.12 7.68
N ALA A 130 1.50 -1.40 6.78
CA ALA A 130 2.66 -1.89 6.05
C ALA A 130 3.94 -1.33 6.69
N ILE A 131 4.90 -2.21 7.00
CA ILE A 131 6.21 -1.83 7.54
C ILE A 131 7.30 -2.29 6.58
N TYR A 132 8.21 -1.37 6.26
CA TYR A 132 9.31 -1.51 5.32
C TYR A 132 10.64 -1.36 6.05
N TYR A 133 11.70 -2.04 5.56
CA TYR A 133 13.04 -1.89 6.15
C TYR A 133 13.65 -0.55 5.79
N GLY A 134 13.40 -0.08 4.57
CA GLY A 134 13.71 1.27 4.14
C GLY A 134 12.58 1.85 3.30
N ALA A 135 12.55 3.17 3.20
CA ALA A 135 11.59 3.85 2.35
C ALA A 135 11.66 3.31 0.91
N GLN A 136 12.82 2.96 0.35
CA GLN A 136 12.89 2.55 -1.06
C GLN A 136 12.41 1.10 -1.36
N ASP A 137 11.89 0.38 -0.38
CA ASP A 137 11.47 -1.01 -0.57
C ASP A 137 10.10 -1.08 -1.27
N ALA A 138 10.00 -1.91 -2.31
CA ALA A 138 8.73 -2.15 -3.01
C ALA A 138 7.79 -3.07 -2.24
N ARG A 139 8.30 -3.86 -1.29
CA ARG A 139 7.51 -4.86 -0.55
C ARG A 139 7.64 -4.62 0.94
N PRO A 140 6.53 -4.50 1.67
CA PRO A 140 6.60 -4.42 3.10
C PRO A 140 7.13 -5.75 3.62
N TYR A 141 8.05 -5.70 4.58
CA TYR A 141 8.53 -6.92 5.24
C TYR A 141 7.44 -7.52 6.13
N THR A 142 6.51 -6.69 6.62
CA THR A 142 5.31 -7.14 7.31
C THR A 142 4.12 -6.26 6.96
N SER A 143 2.97 -6.89 6.72
CA SER A 143 1.68 -6.22 6.59
C SER A 143 0.71 -6.78 7.64
N ILE A 144 0.08 -5.88 8.39
CA ILE A 144 -0.83 -6.23 9.50
C ILE A 144 -2.19 -5.60 9.20
N PRO A 145 -3.24 -6.39 8.93
CA PRO A 145 -4.58 -5.86 8.79
C PRO A 145 -5.11 -5.41 10.16
N LEU A 146 -5.47 -4.14 10.28
CA LEU A 146 -5.92 -3.51 11.53
C LEU A 146 -7.38 -3.83 11.89
N CYS A 147 -8.11 -4.56 11.03
CA CYS A 147 -9.51 -4.93 11.28
C CYS A 147 -9.71 -6.02 12.36
N LYS A 148 -8.61 -6.56 12.93
CA LYS A 148 -8.62 -7.64 13.94
C LYS A 148 -7.72 -7.38 15.14
N THR A 149 -7.10 -6.21 15.25
CA THR A 149 -6.25 -5.89 16.39
C THR A 149 -7.14 -5.34 17.50
N ASN A 150 -7.26 -6.06 18.61
CA ASN A 150 -7.58 -5.43 19.89
C ASN A 150 -6.47 -4.41 20.12
N MET A 151 -6.76 -3.15 19.79
CA MET A 151 -5.93 -2.03 20.18
C MET A 151 -6.14 -1.91 21.68
N ASP A 152 -5.31 -2.60 22.47
CA ASP A 152 -5.16 -2.21 23.87
C ASP A 152 -4.72 -0.74 23.84
N GLU A 153 -5.42 0.11 24.59
CA GLU A 153 -5.17 1.55 24.64
C GLU A 153 -3.65 1.81 24.77
N PRO A 154 -3.08 2.73 23.96
CA PRO A 154 -1.71 3.17 24.19
C PRO A 154 -1.64 3.71 25.62
N THR A 155 -0.87 3.06 26.48
CA THR A 155 -0.63 3.54 27.84
C THR A 155 0.21 4.81 27.74
N PHE A 156 -0.44 5.96 27.61
CA PHE A 156 0.13 7.32 27.56
C PHE A 156 0.84 7.76 28.86
N ASN A 157 1.21 6.82 29.73
CA ASN A 157 1.86 7.09 31.02
C ASN A 157 3.39 6.97 30.98
N GLN A 158 4.01 6.87 29.79
CA GLN A 158 5.46 6.96 29.65
C GLN A 158 5.81 8.12 28.70
N LEU A 159 6.87 8.85 29.04
CA LEU A 159 7.39 10.08 28.40
C LEU A 159 7.76 9.93 26.91
N VAL A 160 7.45 8.80 26.29
CA VAL A 160 7.74 8.44 24.90
C VAL A 160 6.48 7.71 24.36
N PRO A 161 5.86 8.16 23.25
CA PRO A 161 4.72 7.45 22.67
C PRO A 161 5.17 6.08 22.18
N VAL A 162 4.79 5.04 22.91
CA VAL A 162 5.12 3.65 22.57
C VAL A 162 3.89 2.98 21.98
N VAL A 163 3.99 2.52 20.73
CA VAL A 163 2.93 1.73 20.08
C VAL A 163 3.31 0.26 20.16
N ILE A 164 2.47 -0.54 20.84
CA ILE A 164 2.62 -2.00 20.93
C ILE A 164 1.63 -2.65 19.98
N ILE A 165 2.12 -3.39 18.98
CA ILE A 165 1.25 -4.11 18.03
C ILE A 165 1.32 -5.60 18.32
N ASN A 166 0.21 -6.15 18.84
CA ASN A 166 0.05 -7.59 19.06
C ASN A 166 -0.65 -8.22 17.85
N SER A 167 0.03 -9.17 17.18
CA SER A 167 -0.55 -9.93 16.06
C SER A 167 -0.98 -11.33 16.53
N PRO A 168 -2.29 -11.63 16.68
CA PRO A 168 -2.75 -12.90 17.24
C PRO A 168 -2.70 -14.12 16.29
N ASN A 169 -2.33 -13.94 15.01
CA ASN A 169 -2.57 -14.95 13.96
C ASN A 169 -1.32 -15.59 13.32
N LYS A 170 -0.19 -15.68 14.02
CA LYS A 170 0.92 -16.58 13.63
C LYS A 170 1.28 -17.51 14.80
N PRO A 171 1.18 -18.85 14.64
CA PRO A 171 1.39 -19.81 15.73
C PRO A 171 2.85 -19.91 16.23
N PHE A 172 3.77 -19.09 15.72
CA PHE A 172 5.19 -19.10 16.09
C PHE A 172 5.77 -17.73 16.45
N ALA A 173 4.93 -16.72 16.71
CA ALA A 173 5.42 -15.37 16.94
C ALA A 173 4.41 -14.50 17.69
N ASN A 174 4.38 -14.59 19.02
CA ASN A 174 3.99 -13.45 19.84
C ASN A 174 5.09 -12.38 19.72
N LEU A 175 5.17 -11.71 18.56
CA LEU A 175 6.03 -10.54 18.41
C LEU A 175 5.28 -9.34 18.99
N GLN A 176 5.50 -9.05 20.27
CA GLN A 176 5.31 -7.70 20.79
C GLN A 176 6.36 -6.82 20.12
N LYS A 177 5.93 -5.95 19.20
CA LYS A 177 6.79 -4.94 18.62
C LYS A 177 6.52 -3.60 19.29
N THR A 178 7.59 -2.99 19.76
CA THR A 178 7.58 -1.70 20.45
C THR A 178 8.13 -0.66 19.47
N PHE A 179 7.29 0.31 19.11
CA PHE A 179 7.69 1.42 18.24
C PHE A 179 7.72 2.72 19.03
N VAL A 180 8.75 3.52 18.77
CA VAL A 180 8.90 4.88 19.31
C VAL A 180 8.83 5.89 18.16
N THR A 181 8.07 6.97 18.35
CA THR A 181 7.94 8.12 17.43
C THR A 181 9.10 9.10 17.55
#